data_AF-U1N2K0-F1
#
_entry.id   AF-U1N2K0-F1
#
_cell.length_a   1.000
_cell.length_b   1.000
_cell.length_c   1.000
_cell.angle_alpha   90.00
_cell.angle_beta   90.00
_cell.angle_gamma   90.00
#
_symmetry.space_group_name_H-M   'P 1'
#
loop_
_entity.id
_entity.type
_entity.pdbx_description
1 polymer ?
#
loop_
_entity_poly.entity_id
_entity_poly.type
_entity_poly.pdbx_seq_one_letter_code
_entity_poly.pdbx_strand_id
1 'polypeptide(L)' 'MTDNQAHGDDDSITARIERLETIIARLEDDDVSLEQAQQLHNEGERLLRDLEDEFDLGESEVIERV' A
#
# COMPACT_ATOMS: atom_id res chain seq x y z
N MET A 1 -9.94 6.84 31.90
CA MET A 1 -8.85 7.49 31.15
C MET A 1 -8.95 6.89 29.77
N THR A 2 -9.50 7.67 28.85
CA THR A 2 -10.10 7.20 27.60
C THR A 2 -9.14 7.50 26.46
N ASP A 3 -8.83 6.45 25.70
CA ASP A 3 -8.42 6.38 24.29
C ASP A 3 -7.51 7.49 23.76
N ASN A 4 -6.23 7.19 23.55
CA ASN A 4 -5.39 7.99 22.65
C ASN A 4 -4.11 7.26 22.19
N GLN A 5 -4.24 6.11 21.51
CA GLN A 5 -3.08 5.48 20.84
C GLN A 5 -3.38 4.90 19.44
N ALA A 6 -4.60 5.04 18.89
CA ALA A 6 -4.98 4.38 17.63
C ALA A 6 -4.98 5.28 16.37
N HIS A 7 -4.47 6.51 16.42
CA HIS A 7 -4.55 7.46 15.29
C HIS A 7 -3.25 7.60 14.46
N GLY A 8 -2.21 6.81 14.75
CA GLY A 8 -0.94 6.89 14.00
C GLY A 8 -0.91 6.00 12.75
N ASP A 9 -1.57 4.84 12.81
CA ASP A 9 -1.42 3.79 11.79
C ASP A 9 -2.37 4.01 10.60
N ASP A 10 -3.61 4.46 10.84
CA ASP A 10 -4.60 4.76 9.78
C ASP A 10 -4.15 5.90 8.85
N ASP A 11 -3.52 6.95 9.39
CA ASP A 11 -2.94 8.04 8.62
C ASP A 11 -1.76 7.53 7.75
N SER A 12 -1.03 6.53 8.24
CA SER A 12 0.09 5.93 7.53
C SER A 12 -0.37 5.03 6.38
N ILE A 13 -1.43 4.25 6.58
CA ILE A 13 -2.02 3.38 5.55
C ILE A 13 -2.62 4.22 4.42
N THR A 14 -3.38 5.26 4.77
CA THR A 14 -3.97 6.19 3.80
C THR A 14 -2.87 6.83 2.94
N ALA A 15 -1.78 7.30 3.56
CA ALA A 15 -0.66 7.88 2.84
C ALA A 15 0.06 6.87 1.91
N ARG A 16 0.18 5.60 2.31
CA ARG A 16 0.74 4.54 1.46
C ARG A 16 -0.14 4.25 0.25
N ILE A 17 -1.47 4.25 0.41
CA ILE A 17 -2.44 4.06 -0.68
C ILE A 17 -2.37 5.24 -1.65
N GLU A 18 -2.39 6.48 -1.17
CA GLU A 18 -2.26 7.68 -2.01
C GLU A 18 -0.93 7.68 -2.80
N ARG A 19 0.14 7.20 -2.19
CA ARG A 19 1.43 7.05 -2.86
C ARG A 19 1.38 6.00 -3.96
N LEU A 20 0.71 4.86 -3.72
CA LEU A 20 0.54 3.81 -4.71
C LEU A 20 -0.27 4.29 -5.92
N GLU A 21 -1.35 5.03 -5.70
CA GLU A 21 -2.14 5.66 -6.77
C GLU A 21 -1.30 6.62 -7.61
N THR A 22 -0.44 7.42 -6.97
CA THR A 22 0.48 8.33 -7.65
C THR A 22 1.50 7.56 -8.51
N ILE A 23 2.00 6.43 -8.03
CA ILE A 23 2.93 5.56 -8.77
C ILE A 23 2.24 4.98 -10.01
N ILE A 24 1.01 4.46 -9.86
CA ILE A 24 0.22 3.90 -10.96
C ILE A 24 -0.04 4.97 -12.02
N ALA A 25 -0.57 6.13 -11.63
CA ALA A 25 -0.85 7.22 -12.56
C ALA A 25 0.40 7.67 -13.34
N ARG A 26 1.58 7.61 -12.70
CA ARG A 26 2.84 7.96 -13.35
C ARG A 26 3.34 6.85 -14.29
N LEU A 27 3.12 5.59 -13.96
CA LEU A 27 3.46 4.46 -14.84
C LEU A 27 2.54 4.37 -16.07
N GLU A 28 1.30 4.83 -15.94
CA GLU A 28 0.33 4.93 -17.05
C GLU A 28 0.59 6.12 -17.97
N ASP A 29 1.40 7.10 -17.54
CA ASP A 29 1.85 8.20 -18.37
C ASP A 29 2.97 7.71 -19.32
N ASP A 30 2.80 7.93 -20.62
CA ASP A 30 3.75 7.53 -21.67
C ASP A 30 5.08 8.34 -21.61
N ASP A 31 5.17 9.35 -20.72
CA ASP A 31 6.34 10.22 -20.52
C ASP A 31 7.23 9.79 -19.34
N VAL A 32 7.46 8.48 -19.18
CA VAL A 32 8.36 7.94 -18.16
C VAL A 32 9.44 7.06 -18.76
N SER A 33 10.70 7.29 -18.38
CA SER A 33 11.81 6.47 -18.86
C SER A 33 11.75 5.06 -18.28
N LEU A 34 12.32 4.07 -18.96
CA LEU A 34 12.38 2.69 -18.46
C LEU A 34 13.02 2.59 -17.06
N GLU A 35 14.07 3.39 -16.81
CA GLU A 35 14.73 3.43 -15.50
C GLU A 35 13.79 3.96 -14.41
N GLN A 36 13.07 5.05 -14.71
CA GLN A 36 12.10 5.62 -13.79
C GLN A 36 10.91 4.67 -13.56
N ALA A 37 10.42 4.03 -14.61
CA ALA A 37 9.36 3.04 -14.53
C ALA A 37 9.79 1.85 -13.65
N GLN A 38 11.03 1.37 -13.79
CA GLN A 38 11.56 0.29 -12.96
C GLN A 38 11.67 0.71 -11.48
N GLN A 39 12.08 1.95 -11.20
CA GLN A 39 12.14 2.47 -9.84
C GLN A 39 10.75 2.56 -9.20
N LEU A 40 9.79 3.13 -9.93
CA LEU A 40 8.39 3.27 -9.51
C LEU A 40 7.74 1.91 -9.27
N HIS A 41 7.95 0.94 -10.17
CA HIS A 41 7.49 -0.44 -10.00
C HIS A 41 8.05 -1.07 -8.72
N ASN A 42 9.36 -0.94 -8.48
CA ASN A 42 10.00 -1.50 -7.29
C ASN A 42 9.54 -0.83 -5.99
N GLU A 43 9.16 0.45 -6.04
CA GLU A 43 8.56 1.17 -4.92
C GLU A 43 7.13 0.69 -4.66
N GLY A 44 6.31 0.57 -5.70
CA GLY A 44 4.93 0.07 -5.60
C GLY A 44 4.86 -1.34 -5.02
N GLU A 45 5.73 -2.25 -5.49
CA GLU A 45 5.87 -3.61 -4.95
C GLU A 45 6.24 -3.66 -3.46
N ARG A 46 7.00 -2.68 -2.96
CA ARG A 46 7.33 -2.59 -1.54
C ARG A 46 6.14 -2.08 -0.73
N LEU A 47 5.47 -1.05 -1.22
CA LEU A 47 4.26 -0.50 -0.59
C LEU A 47 3.14 -1.54 -0.51
N LEU A 48 2.96 -2.36 -1.55
CA LEU A 48 1.98 -3.45 -1.55
C LEU A 48 2.30 -4.50 -0.49
N ARG A 49 3.56 -4.95 -0.38
CA ARG A 49 3.97 -5.89 0.67
C ARG A 49 3.76 -5.32 2.07
N ASP A 50 4.15 -4.06 2.28
CA ASP A 50 3.96 -3.41 3.58
C ASP A 50 2.47 -3.33 3.95
N LEU A 51 1.59 -3.02 2.98
CA LEU A 51 0.14 -3.01 3.19
C LEU A 51 -0.41 -4.42 3.44
N GLU A 52 0.05 -5.44 2.70
CA GLU A 52 -0.34 -6.84 2.90
C GLU A 52 0.03 -7.33 4.31
N ASP A 53 1.25 -7.02 4.76
CA ASP A 53 1.75 -7.35 6.10
C ASP A 53 0.95 -6.61 7.19
N GLU A 54 0.67 -5.32 6.99
CA GLU A 54 -0.03 -4.47 7.95
C GLU A 54 -1.52 -4.84 8.09
N PHE A 55 -2.16 -5.29 7.01
CA PHE A 55 -3.51 -5.83 7.04
C PHE A 55 -3.59 -7.32 7.40
N ASP A 56 -2.46 -7.98 7.67
CA ASP A 56 -2.35 -9.42 7.93
C ASP A 56 -3.08 -10.26 6.85
N LEU A 57 -3.03 -9.79 5.60
CA LEU A 57 -3.66 -10.41 4.43
C LEU A 57 -2.86 -11.62 3.92
N GLY A 58 -2.11 -12.30 4.81
CA GLY A 58 -1.52 -13.61 4.55
C GLY A 58 -2.59 -14.67 4.25
N GLU A 59 -2.27 -15.97 4.25
CA GLU A 59 -3.26 -17.06 4.10
C GLU A 59 -4.30 -17.05 5.24
N SER A 60 -5.22 -16.10 5.20
CA SER A 60 -6.34 -15.96 6.12
C SER A 60 -7.45 -16.88 5.61
N GLU A 61 -7.72 -17.93 6.39
CA GLU A 61 -8.81 -18.85 6.14
C GLU A 61 -10.14 -18.11 6.27
N VAL A 62 -10.94 -18.07 5.20
CA VAL A 62 -12.29 -17.53 5.26
C VAL A 62 -13.13 -18.45 6.15
N ILE A 63 -13.33 -18.08 7.41
CA ILE A 63 -14.18 -18.82 8.33
C ILE A 63 -15.65 -18.51 8.02
N GLU A 64 -16.31 -19.38 7.27
CA GLU A 64 -17.76 -19.34 7.08
C GLU A 64 -18.44 -19.72 8.41
N ARG A 65 -19.22 -18.79 8.98
CA ARG A 65 -19.94 -19.02 10.23
C ARG A 65 -21.25 -19.76 9.95
N VAL A 66 -21.30 -21.03 10.37
CA VAL A 66 -22.50 -21.89 10.39
C VAL A 66 -23.50 -21.51 11.48
#